data_AF-A0A1B7LY68-F1
#
_entry.id   AF-A0A1B7LY68-F1
#
_cell.length_a   1.000
_cell.length_b   1.000
_cell.length_c   1.000
_cell.angle_alpha   90.00
_cell.angle_beta   90.00
_cell.angle_gamma   90.00
#
_symmetry.space_group_name_H-M   'P 1'
#
loop_
_entity.id
_entity.type
_entity.pdbx_description
1 polymer ?
#
loop_
_entity_poly.entity_id
_entity_poly.type
_entity_poly.pdbx_seq_one_letter_code
_entity_poly.pdbx_strand_id
1 'polypeptide(L)'
;MRNKLSLTRYVDWLTTAQHNLKSFSILRIIYGVALLFLLVPSIPERSLLWGPASFWVDPEASRRGYWTFDTLLTKDSALLFDLAFFGLIALAIVFILGWRTRIITPIMLLMLVALHSNNNFMLNGGDTLIRITLLFMVFTNLSEHYSLDARRRRRTTKSRRHLVPTHISNSAHNTGLILCCFQIIVVYTTSGIWKIIGDDWLNGSALFYALRIDNFMLYPAINELLWQSNLVIYIATFAALWIQTLFVVLILWRPTRIFALISLIFMHLGIGVLLGLWPFSLAMIALDMLFIRDKTWTRTEAFLQSNPTIDSGRQKVRSWMAHLKSNVMKEPTTM
;
A
#
# COMPACT_ATOMS: atom_id res chain seq x y z
N MET A 1 -40.93 11.36 -2.75
CA MET A 1 -40.41 10.47 -3.83
C MET A 1 -38.92 10.66 -4.18
N ARG A 2 -38.25 11.77 -3.81
CA ARG A 2 -36.82 12.01 -4.12
C ARG A 2 -35.80 11.09 -3.42
N ASN A 3 -36.09 10.61 -2.20
CA ASN A 3 -35.18 9.73 -1.43
C ASN A 3 -35.16 8.27 -1.87
N LYS A 4 -36.22 7.77 -2.54
CA LYS A 4 -36.21 6.38 -3.05
C LYS A 4 -35.20 6.20 -4.18
N LEU A 5 -34.99 7.22 -5.02
CA LEU A 5 -34.02 7.20 -6.10
C LEU A 5 -32.56 7.24 -5.62
N SER A 6 -32.25 7.81 -4.45
CA SER A 6 -30.88 7.84 -3.94
C SER A 6 -30.48 6.51 -3.30
N LEU A 7 -31.37 5.91 -2.51
CA LEU A 7 -31.10 4.62 -1.86
C LEU A 7 -30.97 3.48 -2.87
N THR A 8 -31.87 3.39 -3.86
CA THR A 8 -31.77 2.37 -4.91
C THR A 8 -30.47 2.51 -5.69
N ARG A 9 -30.12 3.72 -6.13
CA ARG A 9 -28.84 3.98 -6.82
C ARG A 9 -27.62 3.59 -5.98
N TYR A 10 -27.66 3.83 -4.68
CA TYR A 10 -26.57 3.44 -3.78
C TYR A 10 -26.46 1.91 -3.64
N VAL A 11 -27.59 1.24 -3.42
CA VAL A 11 -27.65 -0.23 -3.35
C VAL A 11 -27.20 -0.85 -4.68
N ASP A 12 -27.64 -0.30 -5.80
CA ASP A 12 -27.22 -0.74 -7.14
C ASP A 12 -25.71 -0.56 -7.31
N TRP A 13 -25.17 0.61 -6.96
CA TRP A 13 -23.73 0.87 -7.02
C TRP A 13 -22.94 -0.14 -6.17
N LEU A 14 -23.46 -0.49 -4.99
CA LEU A 14 -22.83 -1.41 -4.05
C LEU A 14 -22.90 -2.88 -4.49
N THR A 15 -23.98 -3.31 -5.15
CA THR A 15 -24.28 -4.74 -5.39
C THR A 15 -24.05 -5.20 -6.82
N THR A 16 -24.14 -4.32 -7.82
CA THR A 16 -24.16 -4.72 -9.25
C THR A 16 -22.78 -5.02 -9.82
N ALA A 17 -21.76 -4.26 -9.43
CA ALA A 17 -20.40 -4.38 -9.95
C ALA A 17 -19.35 -4.04 -8.90
N GLN A 18 -18.12 -4.51 -9.11
CA GLN A 18 -16.95 -4.15 -8.33
C GLN A 18 -16.27 -2.91 -8.91
N HIS A 19 -15.86 -1.95 -8.07
CA HIS A 19 -15.25 -0.69 -8.50
C HIS A 19 -13.77 -0.57 -8.07
N ASN A 20 -12.96 0.16 -8.83
CA ASN A 20 -11.56 0.45 -8.54
C ASN A 20 -10.66 -0.80 -8.49
N LEU A 21 -10.97 -1.78 -9.34
CA LEU A 21 -10.26 -3.07 -9.41
C LEU A 21 -8.77 -2.91 -9.77
N LYS A 22 -8.44 -1.93 -10.63
CA LYS A 22 -7.05 -1.62 -10.98
C LYS A 22 -6.29 -1.00 -9.81
N SER A 23 -6.90 -0.04 -9.12
CA SER A 23 -6.30 0.59 -7.94
C SER A 23 -6.05 -0.43 -6.83
N PHE A 24 -6.97 -1.37 -6.57
CA PHE A 24 -6.72 -2.45 -5.60
C PHE A 24 -5.59 -3.39 -6.01
N SER A 25 -5.44 -3.66 -7.31
CA SER A 25 -4.33 -4.49 -7.81
C SER A 25 -2.99 -3.78 -7.64
N ILE A 26 -2.94 -2.47 -7.85
CA ILE A 26 -1.76 -1.62 -7.61
C ILE A 26 -1.46 -1.52 -6.11
N LEU A 27 -2.49 -1.29 -5.29
CA LEU A 27 -2.39 -1.25 -3.84
C LEU A 27 -1.76 -2.55 -3.31
N ARG A 28 -2.22 -3.72 -3.77
CA ARG A 28 -1.64 -5.03 -3.41
C ARG A 28 -0.13 -5.07 -3.68
N ILE A 29 0.30 -4.62 -4.86
CA ILE A 29 1.71 -4.64 -5.27
C ILE A 29 2.51 -3.69 -4.39
N ILE A 30 2.08 -2.43 -4.25
CA ILE A 30 2.80 -1.42 -3.46
C ILE A 30 2.87 -1.83 -1.99
N TYR A 31 1.81 -2.40 -1.42
CA TYR A 31 1.82 -2.91 -0.04
C TYR A 31 2.81 -4.05 0.13
N GLY A 32 2.81 -5.03 -0.78
CA GLY A 32 3.80 -6.10 -0.74
C GLY A 32 5.23 -5.57 -0.85
N VAL A 33 5.46 -4.57 -1.71
CA VAL A 33 6.76 -3.89 -1.82
C VAL A 33 7.12 -3.16 -0.52
N ALA A 34 6.18 -2.42 0.08
CA ALA A 34 6.38 -1.73 1.35
C ALA A 34 6.78 -2.71 2.48
N LEU A 35 6.14 -3.88 2.53
CA LEU A 35 6.51 -4.95 3.45
C LEU A 35 7.92 -5.48 3.19
N LEU A 36 8.33 -5.65 1.94
CA LEU A 36 9.70 -6.05 1.62
C LEU A 36 10.73 -4.97 2.01
N PHE A 37 10.38 -3.68 1.87
CA PHE A 37 11.21 -2.57 2.35
C PHE A 37 11.42 -2.58 3.87
N LEU A 38 10.47 -3.15 4.64
CA LEU A 38 10.64 -3.38 6.08
C LEU A 38 11.45 -4.66 6.34
N LEU A 39 11.06 -5.76 5.73
CA LEU A 39 11.55 -7.10 6.08
C LEU A 39 12.97 -7.38 5.59
N VAL A 40 13.30 -6.97 4.36
CA VAL A 40 14.61 -7.31 3.75
C VAL A 40 15.76 -6.61 4.46
N PRO A 41 15.71 -5.29 4.74
CA PRO A 41 16.76 -4.64 5.53
C PRO A 41 16.83 -5.15 6.97
N SER A 42 15.71 -5.67 7.51
CA SER A 42 15.68 -6.26 8.85
C SER A 42 16.38 -7.62 8.94
N ILE A 43 16.75 -8.29 7.83
CA ILE A 43 17.30 -9.65 7.86
C ILE A 43 18.51 -9.82 8.79
N PRO A 44 19.55 -8.97 8.76
CA PRO A 44 20.75 -9.16 9.59
C PRO A 44 20.42 -9.10 11.08
N GLU A 45 19.59 -8.13 11.48
CA GLU A 45 19.25 -7.83 12.88
C GLU A 45 17.87 -8.37 13.29
N ARG A 46 17.27 -9.28 12.52
CA ARG A 46 15.87 -9.73 12.72
C ARG A 46 15.60 -10.27 14.12
N SER A 47 16.57 -10.94 14.74
CA SER A 47 16.42 -11.46 16.10
C SER A 47 16.35 -10.34 17.13
N LEU A 48 17.17 -9.30 16.97
CA LEU A 48 17.19 -8.13 17.85
C LEU A 48 15.95 -7.24 17.64
N LEU A 49 15.54 -7.08 16.38
CA LEU A 49 14.41 -6.22 16.02
C LEU A 49 13.06 -6.86 16.35
N TRP A 50 12.91 -8.17 16.08
CA TRP A 50 11.61 -8.85 16.05
C TRP A 50 11.59 -10.22 16.73
N GLY A 51 12.74 -10.83 16.96
CA GLY A 51 12.85 -12.23 17.39
C GLY A 51 13.21 -12.41 18.86
N PRO A 52 13.83 -13.53 19.23
CA PRO A 52 14.17 -13.85 20.62
C PRO A 52 15.03 -12.79 21.33
N ALA A 53 15.94 -12.11 20.60
CA ALA A 53 16.79 -11.08 21.19
C ALA A 53 16.07 -9.74 21.42
N SER A 54 14.81 -9.60 21.00
CA SER A 54 13.95 -8.44 21.29
C SER A 54 13.22 -8.52 22.64
N PHE A 55 13.64 -9.42 23.54
CA PHE A 55 12.99 -9.67 24.84
C PHE A 55 12.88 -8.43 25.73
N TRP A 56 13.77 -7.46 25.54
CA TRP A 56 13.76 -6.19 26.28
C TRP A 56 12.49 -5.37 26.04
N VAL A 57 11.76 -5.62 24.95
CA VAL A 57 10.48 -4.98 24.61
C VAL A 57 9.29 -5.66 25.29
N ASP A 58 9.44 -6.89 25.77
CA ASP A 58 8.34 -7.73 26.23
C ASP A 58 7.51 -7.15 27.39
N PRO A 59 8.10 -6.42 28.37
CA PRO A 59 7.31 -5.79 29.43
C PRO A 59 6.29 -4.78 28.90
N GLU A 60 6.66 -4.01 27.88
CA GLU A 60 5.72 -3.11 27.19
C GLU A 60 4.81 -3.88 26.23
N ALA A 61 5.34 -4.96 25.64
CA ALA A 61 4.58 -5.79 24.73
C ALA A 61 3.35 -6.45 25.37
N SER A 62 3.52 -6.89 26.61
CA SER A 62 2.49 -7.56 27.41
C SER A 62 1.34 -6.63 27.84
N ARG A 63 1.54 -5.31 27.82
CA ARG A 63 0.56 -4.29 28.27
C ARG A 63 -0.51 -3.92 27.22
N ARG A 64 -0.41 -4.47 26.02
CA ARG A 64 -1.14 -3.98 24.84
C ARG A 64 -2.65 -4.12 24.88
N GLY A 65 -3.23 -4.92 25.78
CA GLY A 65 -4.68 -4.97 26.00
C GLY A 65 -5.53 -5.50 24.81
N TYR A 66 -4.89 -5.95 23.72
CA TYR A 66 -5.54 -6.57 22.55
C TYR A 66 -4.95 -7.96 22.26
N TRP A 67 -5.75 -8.83 21.63
CA TRP A 67 -5.33 -10.18 21.25
C TRP A 67 -4.25 -10.17 20.17
N THR A 68 -3.27 -11.06 20.31
CA THR A 68 -2.10 -11.22 19.44
C THR A 68 -1.99 -12.65 18.91
N PHE A 69 -1.07 -12.87 17.98
CA PHE A 69 -0.81 -14.18 17.35
C PHE A 69 0.64 -14.62 17.59
N ASP A 70 1.10 -14.52 18.84
CA ASP A 70 2.52 -14.66 19.21
C ASP A 70 3.08 -16.06 18.91
N THR A 71 2.22 -17.07 18.79
CA THR A 71 2.61 -18.42 18.38
C THR A 71 3.05 -18.52 16.92
N LEU A 72 2.61 -17.61 16.04
CA LEU A 72 3.02 -17.62 14.62
C LEU A 72 4.47 -17.17 14.46
N LEU A 73 4.93 -16.20 15.25
CA LEU A 73 6.28 -15.63 15.27
C LEU A 73 6.87 -15.76 16.69
N THR A 74 6.91 -16.99 17.21
CA THR A 74 7.36 -17.25 18.59
C THR A 74 8.79 -16.76 18.85
N LYS A 75 9.04 -16.23 20.05
CA LYS A 75 10.37 -15.86 20.55
C LYS A 75 11.06 -17.02 21.31
N ASP A 76 10.38 -18.14 21.54
CA ASP A 76 10.90 -19.27 22.33
C ASP A 76 11.96 -20.09 21.56
N SER A 77 11.94 -20.02 20.23
CA SER A 77 12.87 -20.75 19.36
C SER A 77 13.33 -19.88 18.21
N ALA A 78 14.64 -19.61 18.15
CA ALA A 78 15.25 -18.86 17.06
C ALA A 78 15.00 -19.50 15.68
N LEU A 79 15.01 -20.84 15.60
CA LEU A 79 14.75 -21.55 14.36
C LEU A 79 13.31 -21.36 13.86
N LEU A 80 12.31 -21.52 14.75
CA LEU A 80 10.91 -21.34 14.38
C LEU A 80 10.61 -19.89 14.01
N PHE A 81 11.19 -18.94 14.76
CA PHE A 81 11.13 -17.52 14.42
C PHE A 81 11.68 -17.24 13.02
N ASP A 82 12.90 -17.70 12.73
CA ASP A 82 13.56 -17.47 11.45
C ASP A 82 12.77 -18.07 10.29
N LEU A 83 12.29 -19.31 10.44
CA LEU A 83 11.44 -19.96 9.43
C LEU A 83 10.17 -19.16 9.15
N ALA A 84 9.51 -18.65 10.19
CA ALA A 84 8.31 -17.84 10.04
C ALA A 84 8.61 -16.46 9.44
N PHE A 85 9.73 -15.83 9.82
CA PHE A 85 10.19 -14.55 9.28
C PHE A 85 10.51 -14.65 7.77
N PHE A 86 11.31 -15.63 7.35
CA PHE A 86 11.57 -15.87 5.93
C PHE A 86 10.31 -16.34 5.19
N GLY A 87 9.43 -17.09 5.86
CA GLY A 87 8.09 -17.42 5.37
C GLY A 87 7.26 -16.18 5.07
N LEU A 88 7.31 -15.15 5.92
CA LEU A 88 6.63 -13.87 5.70
C LEU A 88 7.21 -13.10 4.50
N ILE A 89 8.53 -13.11 4.32
CA ILE A 89 9.17 -12.54 3.10
C ILE A 89 8.66 -13.25 1.85
N ALA A 90 8.66 -14.59 1.85
CA ALA A 90 8.15 -15.38 0.73
C ALA A 90 6.66 -15.10 0.48
N LEU A 91 5.87 -14.97 1.55
CA LEU A 91 4.46 -14.62 1.48
C LEU A 91 4.26 -13.24 0.86
N ALA A 92 5.13 -12.27 1.15
CA ALA A 92 5.07 -10.92 0.59
C ALA A 92 5.32 -10.95 -0.93
N ILE A 93 6.27 -11.76 -1.38
CA ILE A 93 6.53 -11.99 -2.81
C ILE A 93 5.31 -12.64 -3.47
N VAL A 94 4.74 -13.69 -2.88
CA VAL A 94 3.54 -14.36 -3.42
C VAL A 94 2.35 -13.39 -3.47
N PHE A 95 2.21 -12.52 -2.47
CA PHE A 95 1.21 -11.46 -2.42
C PHE A 95 1.41 -10.44 -3.54
N ILE A 96 2.63 -9.97 -3.79
CA ILE A 96 2.98 -9.09 -4.92
C ILE A 96 2.61 -9.75 -6.24
N LEU A 97 2.93 -11.04 -6.42
CA LEU A 97 2.58 -11.79 -7.63
C LEU A 97 1.07 -12.00 -7.81
N GLY A 98 0.30 -11.85 -6.73
CA GLY A 98 -1.14 -11.99 -6.74
C GLY A 98 -1.58 -13.43 -7.02
N TRP A 99 -0.92 -14.39 -6.38
CA TRP A 99 -1.28 -15.80 -6.44
C TRP A 99 -2.14 -16.17 -5.24
N ARG A 100 -3.28 -16.84 -5.48
CA ARG A 100 -4.24 -17.28 -4.46
C ARG A 100 -4.57 -16.19 -3.43
N THR A 101 -4.83 -14.96 -3.88
CA THR A 101 -4.90 -13.79 -2.98
C THR A 101 -5.94 -13.92 -1.86
N ARG A 102 -7.05 -14.65 -2.10
CA ARG A 102 -8.07 -14.90 -1.07
C ARG A 102 -7.57 -15.70 0.14
N ILE A 103 -6.52 -16.51 -0.03
CA ILE A 103 -5.88 -17.27 1.05
C ILE A 103 -4.66 -16.51 1.58
N ILE A 104 -3.86 -15.93 0.68
CA ILE A 104 -2.62 -15.24 1.06
C ILE A 104 -2.89 -13.98 1.88
N THR A 105 -3.93 -13.20 1.57
CA THR A 105 -4.23 -11.93 2.26
C THR A 105 -4.51 -12.10 3.76
N PRO A 106 -5.41 -13.02 4.21
CA PRO A 106 -5.62 -13.21 5.64
C PRO A 106 -4.38 -13.80 6.34
N ILE A 107 -3.64 -14.72 5.72
CA ILE A 107 -2.39 -15.24 6.30
C ILE A 107 -1.36 -14.11 6.47
N MET A 108 -1.25 -13.23 5.47
CA MET A 108 -0.38 -12.05 5.51
C MET A 108 -0.76 -11.13 6.67
N LEU A 109 -2.04 -10.84 6.83
CA LEU A 109 -2.54 -10.03 7.94
C LEU A 109 -2.15 -10.64 9.29
N LEU A 110 -2.41 -11.94 9.49
CA LEU A 110 -2.11 -12.62 10.76
C LEU A 110 -0.61 -12.65 11.07
N MET A 111 0.21 -13.00 10.08
CA MET A 111 1.68 -13.01 10.22
C MET A 111 2.23 -11.60 10.50
N LEU A 112 1.66 -10.57 9.86
CA LEU A 112 2.08 -9.19 10.07
C LEU A 112 1.65 -8.66 11.44
N VAL A 113 0.46 -9.03 11.92
CA VAL A 113 0.03 -8.72 13.29
C VAL A 113 0.95 -9.42 14.29
N ALA A 114 1.31 -10.68 14.07
CA ALA A 114 2.26 -11.43 14.91
C ALA A 114 3.66 -10.79 14.94
N LEU A 115 4.20 -10.39 13.78
CA LEU A 115 5.50 -9.73 13.73
C LEU A 115 5.48 -8.39 14.47
N HIS A 116 4.45 -7.57 14.22
CA HIS A 116 4.32 -6.28 14.88
C HIS A 116 4.04 -6.41 16.38
N SER A 117 3.39 -7.49 16.83
CA SER A 117 3.28 -7.82 18.26
C SER A 117 4.59 -8.33 18.86
N ASN A 118 5.67 -8.51 18.12
CA ASN A 118 6.95 -8.75 18.76
C ASN A 118 7.65 -7.45 19.16
N ASN A 119 7.45 -6.34 18.42
CA ASN A 119 8.07 -5.06 18.75
C ASN A 119 7.25 -3.87 18.23
N ASN A 120 6.68 -3.08 19.16
CA ASN A 120 5.91 -1.89 18.81
C ASN A 120 6.75 -0.64 18.60
N PHE A 121 7.98 -0.59 19.11
CA PHE A 121 8.84 0.60 19.02
C PHE A 121 9.37 0.85 17.61
N MET A 122 9.44 -0.20 16.80
CA MET A 122 9.85 -0.12 15.39
C MET A 122 8.74 0.34 14.47
N LEU A 123 7.51 0.47 14.98
CA LEU A 123 6.33 0.75 14.16
C LEU A 123 6.10 2.26 14.02
N ASN A 124 5.55 2.63 12.89
CA ASN A 124 5.03 3.97 12.63
C ASN A 124 3.54 3.91 12.24
N GLY A 125 2.97 5.07 11.92
CA GLY A 125 1.56 5.18 11.52
C GLY A 125 1.22 4.33 10.28
N GLY A 126 2.18 4.12 9.38
CA GLY A 126 2.02 3.37 8.13
C GLY A 126 1.76 1.90 8.37
N ASP A 127 2.44 1.29 9.34
CA ASP A 127 2.25 -0.10 9.70
C ASP A 127 0.83 -0.35 10.23
N THR A 128 0.31 0.60 11.01
CA THR A 128 -1.07 0.59 11.48
C THR A 128 -2.06 0.67 10.32
N LEU A 129 -1.82 1.57 9.37
CA LEU A 129 -2.67 1.70 8.18
C LEU A 129 -2.64 0.45 7.31
N ILE A 130 -1.48 -0.17 7.12
CA ILE A 130 -1.34 -1.43 6.37
C ILE A 130 -2.16 -2.54 7.05
N ARG A 131 -2.07 -2.71 8.38
CA ARG A 131 -2.83 -3.74 9.11
C ARG A 131 -4.34 -3.56 8.95
N ILE A 132 -4.86 -2.34 9.18
CA ILE A 132 -6.29 -2.04 9.04
C ILE A 132 -6.75 -2.24 7.59
N THR A 133 -5.94 -1.79 6.63
CA THR A 133 -6.27 -1.91 5.21
C THR A 133 -6.23 -3.38 4.76
N LEU A 134 -5.26 -4.18 5.21
CA LEU A 134 -5.20 -5.61 4.93
C LEU A 134 -6.44 -6.34 5.46
N LEU A 135 -6.95 -5.96 6.64
CA LEU A 135 -8.22 -6.46 7.16
C LEU A 135 -9.38 -6.18 6.20
N PHE A 136 -9.50 -4.94 5.70
CA PHE A 136 -10.52 -4.62 4.69
C PHE A 136 -10.30 -5.40 3.38
N MET A 137 -9.04 -5.58 2.99
CA MET A 137 -8.66 -6.26 1.75
C MET A 137 -8.97 -7.76 1.72
N VAL A 138 -9.13 -8.42 2.88
CA VAL A 138 -9.63 -9.81 2.94
C VAL A 138 -10.95 -9.93 2.16
N PHE A 139 -11.79 -8.90 2.23
CA PHE A 139 -13.10 -8.86 1.59
C PHE A 139 -13.07 -8.34 0.14
N THR A 140 -11.97 -7.72 -0.31
CA THR A 140 -11.88 -7.07 -1.63
C THR A 140 -11.28 -7.98 -2.72
N ASN A 141 -11.56 -7.66 -3.99
CA ASN A 141 -10.92 -8.34 -5.11
C ASN A 141 -9.59 -7.66 -5.49
N LEU A 142 -8.49 -8.25 -5.02
CA LEU A 142 -7.12 -7.77 -5.25
C LEU A 142 -6.44 -8.36 -6.49
N SER A 143 -7.09 -9.33 -7.14
CA SER A 143 -6.45 -10.20 -8.11
C SER A 143 -6.97 -10.00 -9.51
N GLU A 144 -7.79 -8.98 -9.78
CA GLU A 144 -8.42 -8.81 -11.10
C GLU A 144 -7.44 -8.38 -12.18
N HIS A 145 -6.47 -7.54 -11.81
CA HIS A 145 -5.42 -7.07 -12.71
C HIS A 145 -4.04 -7.37 -12.12
N TYR A 146 -3.03 -7.35 -12.99
CA TYR A 146 -1.61 -7.48 -12.62
C TYR A 146 -1.30 -8.66 -11.67
N SER A 147 -1.93 -9.81 -11.89
CA SER A 147 -1.83 -10.96 -10.98
C SER A 147 -1.70 -12.29 -11.72
N LEU A 148 -1.04 -13.25 -11.08
CA LEU A 148 -1.00 -14.64 -11.56
C LEU A 148 -2.39 -15.28 -11.53
N ASP A 149 -3.23 -14.92 -10.56
CA ASP A 149 -4.62 -15.38 -10.49
C ASP A 149 -5.45 -14.89 -11.69
N ALA A 150 -5.29 -13.65 -12.15
CA ALA A 150 -5.94 -13.14 -13.36
C ALA A 150 -5.46 -13.88 -14.60
N ARG A 151 -4.15 -14.12 -14.71
CA ARG A 151 -3.56 -14.89 -15.81
C ARG A 151 -4.09 -16.32 -15.85
N ARG A 152 -4.21 -16.97 -14.69
CA ARG A 152 -4.80 -18.30 -14.55
C ARG A 152 -6.27 -18.30 -14.96
N ARG A 153 -7.05 -17.29 -14.53
CA ARG A 153 -8.46 -17.14 -14.91
C ARG A 153 -8.67 -16.98 -16.41
N ARG A 154 -7.82 -16.22 -17.09
CA ARG A 154 -7.89 -16.05 -18.56
C ARG A 154 -7.59 -17.35 -19.34
N ARG A 155 -6.85 -18.29 -18.75
CA ARG A 155 -6.47 -19.56 -19.39
C ARG A 155 -7.46 -20.70 -19.16
N THR A 156 -8.31 -20.60 -18.13
CA THR A 156 -9.34 -21.60 -17.88
C THR A 156 -10.61 -21.26 -18.64
N THR A 157 -11.07 -22.18 -19.48
CA THR A 157 -12.37 -22.09 -20.17
C THR A 157 -13.53 -22.62 -19.32
N LYS A 158 -13.24 -23.27 -18.18
CA LYS A 158 -14.27 -23.80 -17.28
C LYS A 158 -15.07 -22.67 -16.63
N SER A 159 -16.39 -22.79 -16.71
CA SER A 159 -17.33 -21.92 -15.98
C SER A 159 -17.02 -21.96 -14.49
N ARG A 160 -16.93 -20.77 -13.89
CA ARG A 160 -16.50 -20.61 -12.50
C ARG A 160 -17.69 -20.86 -11.59
N ARG A 161 -17.60 -21.87 -10.73
CA ARG A 161 -18.58 -22.05 -9.66
C ARG A 161 -18.35 -20.97 -8.61
N HIS A 162 -19.29 -20.02 -8.50
CA HIS A 162 -19.27 -19.02 -7.45
C HIS A 162 -19.71 -19.68 -6.14
N LEU A 163 -18.82 -19.72 -5.14
CA LEU A 163 -19.13 -20.22 -3.80
C LEU A 163 -20.09 -19.30 -3.05
N VAL A 164 -20.07 -18.01 -3.39
CA VAL A 164 -20.86 -16.95 -2.76
C VAL A 164 -21.61 -16.18 -3.86
N PRO A 165 -22.87 -15.78 -3.64
CA PRO A 165 -23.61 -14.94 -4.57
C PRO A 165 -22.84 -13.67 -4.97
N THR A 166 -22.95 -13.28 -6.24
CA THR A 166 -22.21 -12.15 -6.82
C THR A 166 -22.52 -10.83 -6.12
N HIS A 167 -23.78 -10.57 -5.79
CA HIS A 167 -24.18 -9.35 -5.08
C HIS A 167 -23.50 -9.22 -3.72
N ILE A 168 -23.38 -10.31 -2.94
CA ILE A 168 -22.68 -10.32 -1.65
C ILE A 168 -21.19 -10.03 -1.86
N SER A 169 -20.55 -10.69 -2.84
CA SER A 169 -19.12 -10.46 -3.13
C SER A 169 -18.84 -9.05 -3.66
N ASN A 170 -19.77 -8.46 -4.40
CA ASN A 170 -19.66 -7.09 -4.89
C ASN A 170 -19.80 -6.10 -3.75
N SER A 171 -20.79 -6.30 -2.88
CA SER A 171 -20.99 -5.46 -1.70
C SER A 171 -19.82 -5.55 -0.73
N ALA A 172 -19.33 -6.75 -0.40
CA ALA A 172 -18.17 -6.90 0.48
C ALA A 172 -16.93 -6.16 -0.07
N HIS A 173 -16.69 -6.22 -1.38
CA HIS A 173 -15.60 -5.50 -2.03
C HIS A 173 -15.78 -3.99 -1.98
N ASN A 174 -16.97 -3.49 -2.34
CA ASN A 174 -17.25 -2.06 -2.37
C ASN A 174 -17.31 -1.45 -0.97
N THR A 175 -17.76 -2.21 0.04
CA THR A 175 -17.64 -1.82 1.45
C THR A 175 -16.18 -1.70 1.86
N GLY A 176 -15.32 -2.65 1.48
CA GLY A 176 -13.88 -2.54 1.71
C GLY A 176 -13.27 -1.29 1.04
N LEU A 177 -13.70 -0.94 -0.17
CA LEU A 177 -13.31 0.31 -0.83
C LEU A 177 -13.72 1.56 -0.01
N ILE A 178 -14.97 1.60 0.45
CA ILE A 178 -15.48 2.72 1.27
C ILE A 178 -14.66 2.84 2.56
N LEU A 179 -14.39 1.73 3.24
CA LEU A 179 -13.64 1.72 4.50
C LEU A 179 -12.19 2.19 4.30
N CYS A 180 -11.51 1.75 3.24
CA CYS A 180 -10.17 2.25 2.90
C CYS A 180 -10.16 3.76 2.60
N CYS A 181 -11.13 4.24 1.80
CA CYS A 181 -11.25 5.67 1.49
C CYS A 181 -11.59 6.49 2.74
N PHE A 182 -12.48 5.98 3.59
CA PHE A 182 -12.85 6.61 4.85
C PHE A 182 -11.65 6.74 5.79
N GLN A 183 -10.85 5.67 5.93
CA GLN A 183 -9.61 5.71 6.70
C GLN A 183 -8.68 6.84 6.24
N ILE A 184 -8.50 7.02 4.92
CA ILE A 184 -7.67 8.11 4.40
C ILE A 184 -8.25 9.49 4.65
N ILE A 185 -9.57 9.64 4.52
CA ILE A 185 -10.26 10.88 4.87
C ILE A 185 -9.98 11.23 6.34
N VAL A 186 -10.11 10.26 7.25
CA VAL A 186 -9.80 10.45 8.67
C VAL A 186 -8.33 10.84 8.86
N VAL A 187 -7.39 10.09 8.27
CA VAL A 187 -5.95 10.36 8.39
C VAL A 187 -5.61 11.80 7.97
N TYR A 188 -6.03 12.22 6.77
CA TYR A 188 -5.69 13.58 6.30
C TYR A 188 -6.44 14.67 7.05
N THR A 189 -7.70 14.45 7.42
CA THR A 189 -8.47 15.44 8.19
C THR A 189 -7.85 15.66 9.57
N THR A 190 -7.57 14.57 10.30
CA THR A 190 -6.92 14.65 11.61
C THR A 190 -5.52 15.24 11.49
N SER A 191 -4.74 14.83 10.50
CA SER A 191 -3.42 15.38 10.23
C SER A 191 -3.46 16.88 9.92
N GLY A 192 -4.44 17.35 9.15
CA GLY A 192 -4.65 18.78 8.88
C GLY A 192 -5.02 19.57 10.13
N ILE A 193 -5.94 19.05 10.96
CA ILE A 193 -6.34 19.68 12.24
C ILE A 193 -5.12 19.86 13.15
N TRP A 194 -4.30 18.83 13.33
CA TRP A 194 -3.09 18.92 14.16
C TRP A 194 -2.06 19.92 13.61
N LYS A 195 -2.00 20.12 12.29
CA LYS A 195 -1.15 21.15 11.70
C LYS A 195 -1.72 22.56 11.89
N ILE A 196 -3.04 22.75 11.84
CA ILE A 196 -3.64 24.07 12.08
C ILE A 196 -3.41 24.53 13.52
N ILE A 197 -3.38 23.61 14.47
CA ILE A 197 -3.21 23.94 15.90
C ILE A 197 -1.72 24.09 16.27
N GLY A 198 -0.80 23.58 15.44
CA GLY A 198 0.65 23.62 15.73
C GLY A 198 1.31 24.92 15.27
N ASP A 199 1.95 25.63 16.20
CA ASP A 199 2.63 26.91 15.93
C ASP A 199 3.69 26.81 14.82
N ASP A 200 4.48 25.73 14.79
CA ASP A 200 5.51 25.50 13.77
C ASP A 200 4.94 25.38 12.35
N TRP A 201 3.71 24.91 12.20
CA TRP A 201 3.06 24.82 10.91
C TRP A 201 2.51 26.17 10.47
N LEU A 202 1.95 26.94 11.40
CA LEU A 202 1.39 28.27 11.13
C LEU A 202 2.47 29.31 10.85
N ASN A 203 3.65 29.20 11.48
CA ASN A 203 4.79 30.09 11.23
C ASN A 203 5.66 29.63 10.03
N GLY A 204 5.34 28.48 9.41
CA GLY A 204 6.03 27.97 8.23
C GLY A 204 7.34 27.21 8.49
N SER A 205 7.70 26.95 9.74
CA SER A 205 8.97 26.33 10.14
C SER A 205 8.93 24.81 10.35
N ALA A 206 7.75 24.18 10.31
CA ALA A 206 7.62 22.76 10.66
C ALA A 206 8.54 21.82 9.86
N LEU A 207 8.70 22.03 8.55
CA LEU A 207 9.61 21.20 7.75
C LEU A 207 11.09 21.46 8.06
N PHE A 208 11.45 22.66 8.51
CA PHE A 208 12.81 22.94 8.98
C PHE A 208 13.15 22.07 10.20
N TYR A 209 12.22 21.92 11.14
CA TYR A 209 12.43 21.01 12.28
C TYR A 209 12.38 19.54 11.87
N ALA A 210 11.42 19.15 11.03
CA ALA A 210 11.28 17.75 10.61
C ALA A 210 12.53 17.21 9.88
N LEU A 211 13.15 18.02 9.02
CA LEU A 211 14.35 17.62 8.25
C LEU A 211 15.62 17.50 9.10
N ARG A 212 15.59 17.96 10.36
CA ARG A 212 16.72 17.96 11.31
C ARG A 212 16.57 16.94 12.44
N ILE A 213 15.59 16.04 12.36
CA ILE A 213 15.49 14.97 13.34
C ILE A 213 16.55 13.94 12.99
N ASP A 214 17.60 13.83 13.81
CA ASP A 214 18.79 13.01 13.54
C ASP A 214 18.44 11.56 13.17
N ASN A 215 17.46 10.97 13.85
CA ASN A 215 17.02 9.59 13.61
C ASN A 215 16.32 9.36 12.26
N PHE A 216 15.88 10.43 11.58
CA PHE A 216 15.19 10.35 10.29
C PHE A 216 15.99 10.96 9.13
N MET A 217 17.21 11.45 9.39
CA MET A 217 18.03 12.09 8.36
C MET A 217 18.79 11.05 7.53
N LEU A 218 18.13 10.48 6.51
CA LEU A 218 18.74 9.45 5.65
C LEU A 218 19.89 9.98 4.79
N TYR A 219 19.75 11.21 4.26
CA TYR A 219 20.74 11.86 3.40
C TYR A 219 21.07 13.26 3.94
N PRO A 220 22.02 13.38 4.88
CA PRO A 220 22.33 14.65 5.55
C PRO A 220 22.60 15.79 4.59
N ALA A 221 23.42 15.58 3.55
CA ALA A 221 23.74 16.61 2.57
C ALA A 221 22.52 17.15 1.79
N ILE A 222 21.52 16.30 1.50
CA ILE A 222 20.31 16.72 0.77
C ILE A 222 19.38 17.48 1.71
N ASN A 223 19.18 16.95 2.92
CA ASN A 223 18.43 17.65 3.95
C ASN A 223 19.07 19.01 4.23
N GLU A 224 20.42 19.05 4.23
CA GLU A 224 21.21 20.23 4.51
C GLU A 224 21.05 21.34 3.48
N LEU A 225 20.92 20.98 2.21
CA LEU A 225 20.66 21.92 1.14
C LEU A 225 19.24 22.51 1.22
N LEU A 226 18.26 21.69 1.63
CA LEU A 226 16.85 22.08 1.61
C LEU A 226 16.48 23.03 2.76
N TRP A 227 16.87 22.72 3.99
CA TRP A 227 16.58 23.57 5.16
C TRP A 227 17.36 24.89 5.19
N GLN A 228 18.43 25.03 4.40
CA GLN A 228 19.11 26.32 4.19
C GLN A 228 18.27 27.29 3.34
N SER A 229 17.32 26.78 2.56
CA SER A 229 16.43 27.60 1.75
C SER A 229 15.11 27.89 2.48
N ASN A 230 15.04 29.08 3.10
CA ASN A 230 13.81 29.55 3.77
C ASN A 230 12.58 29.48 2.87
N LEU A 231 12.74 29.80 1.57
CA LEU A 231 11.63 29.78 0.61
C LEU A 231 11.11 28.35 0.37
N VAL A 232 12.00 27.39 0.18
CA VAL A 232 11.62 25.98 -0.06
C VAL A 232 10.91 25.42 1.16
N ILE A 233 11.47 25.62 2.36
CA ILE A 233 10.84 25.19 3.62
C ILE A 233 9.46 25.82 3.76
N TYR A 234 9.34 27.13 3.59
CA TYR A 234 8.08 27.83 3.75
C TYR A 234 7.01 27.31 2.80
N ILE A 235 7.32 27.21 1.50
CA ILE A 235 6.39 26.69 0.48
C ILE A 235 6.00 25.24 0.80
N ALA A 236 6.96 24.39 1.14
CA ALA A 236 6.70 22.98 1.41
C ALA A 236 5.87 22.78 2.69
N THR A 237 6.11 23.58 3.74
CA THR A 237 5.31 23.58 4.98
C THR A 237 3.86 23.94 4.70
N PHE A 238 3.62 25.06 4.01
CA PHE A 238 2.26 25.49 3.68
C PHE A 238 1.57 24.57 2.67
N ALA A 239 2.31 24.00 1.71
CA ALA A 239 1.76 23.00 0.80
C ALA A 239 1.25 21.78 1.57
N ALA A 240 2.07 21.22 2.47
CA ALA A 240 1.67 20.07 3.30
C ALA A 240 0.48 20.40 4.22
N LEU A 241 0.44 21.60 4.82
CA LEU A 241 -0.67 22.08 5.63
C LEU A 241 -1.96 22.16 4.82
N TRP A 242 -1.98 22.94 3.73
CA TRP A 242 -3.21 23.23 3.00
C TRP A 242 -3.73 22.04 2.20
N ILE A 243 -2.86 21.24 1.59
CA ILE A 243 -3.29 20.06 0.82
C ILE A 243 -3.96 19.02 1.73
N GLN A 244 -3.42 18.77 2.93
CA GLN A 244 -4.00 17.80 3.87
C GLN A 244 -5.27 18.33 4.52
N THR A 245 -5.28 19.59 4.98
CA THR A 245 -6.47 20.24 5.56
C THR A 245 -7.63 20.29 4.57
N LEU A 246 -7.37 20.67 3.32
CA LEU A 246 -8.41 20.81 2.30
C LEU A 246 -8.67 19.50 1.56
N PHE A 247 -8.05 18.39 1.95
CA PHE A 247 -8.10 17.13 1.20
C PHE A 247 -9.53 16.73 0.84
N VAL A 248 -10.44 16.74 1.81
CA VAL A 248 -11.84 16.34 1.61
C VAL A 248 -12.52 17.21 0.56
N VAL A 249 -12.28 18.53 0.56
CA VAL A 249 -12.86 19.45 -0.43
C VAL A 249 -12.20 19.23 -1.80
N LEU A 250 -10.88 19.06 -1.83
CA LEU A 250 -10.11 18.90 -3.07
C LEU A 250 -10.51 17.64 -3.84
N ILE A 251 -10.83 16.52 -3.16
CA ILE A 251 -11.18 15.26 -3.84
C ILE A 251 -12.57 15.24 -4.51
N LEU A 252 -13.48 16.16 -4.13
CA LEU A 252 -14.85 16.19 -4.64
C LEU A 252 -14.90 16.59 -6.11
N TRP A 253 -14.07 17.55 -6.52
CA TRP A 253 -14.01 18.04 -7.90
C TRP A 253 -12.83 17.42 -8.66
N ARG A 254 -13.02 17.13 -9.96
CA ARG A 254 -12.06 16.32 -10.73
C ARG A 254 -10.66 16.96 -10.86
N PRO A 255 -10.49 18.23 -11.28
CA PRO A 255 -9.16 18.80 -11.45
C PRO A 255 -8.44 19.01 -10.11
N THR A 256 -9.15 19.47 -9.07
CA THR A 256 -8.59 19.58 -7.71
C THR A 256 -8.22 18.23 -7.13
N ARG A 257 -8.97 17.16 -7.44
CA ARG A 257 -8.61 15.79 -7.05
C ARG A 257 -7.30 15.37 -7.70
N ILE A 258 -7.11 15.65 -8.98
CA ILE A 258 -5.86 15.32 -9.67
C ILE A 258 -4.70 16.10 -9.06
N PHE A 259 -4.88 17.40 -8.86
CA PHE A 259 -3.89 18.25 -8.20
C PHE A 259 -3.52 17.71 -6.81
N ALA A 260 -4.52 17.45 -5.96
CA ALA A 260 -4.30 16.94 -4.61
C ALA A 260 -3.56 15.60 -4.60
N LEU A 261 -3.97 14.64 -5.45
CA LEU A 261 -3.33 13.33 -5.50
C LEU A 261 -1.88 13.43 -6.00
N ILE A 262 -1.61 14.25 -7.01
CA ILE A 262 -0.23 14.47 -7.48
C ILE A 262 0.61 15.07 -6.35
N SER A 263 0.13 16.12 -5.69
CA SER A 263 0.86 16.77 -4.61
C SER A 263 1.08 15.85 -3.41
N LEU A 264 0.11 15.01 -3.05
CA LEU A 264 0.25 14.00 -1.99
C LEU A 264 1.28 12.93 -2.35
N ILE A 265 1.29 12.45 -3.60
CA ILE A 265 2.30 11.49 -4.06
C ILE A 265 3.70 12.11 -3.94
N PHE A 266 3.90 13.34 -4.43
CA PHE A 266 5.20 14.02 -4.31
C PHE A 266 5.59 14.27 -2.85
N MET A 267 4.63 14.65 -2.01
CA MET A 267 4.87 14.83 -0.58
C MET A 267 5.31 13.53 0.09
N HIS A 268 4.62 12.41 -0.17
CA HIS A 268 4.97 11.11 0.39
C HIS A 268 6.30 10.58 -0.15
N LEU A 269 6.60 10.79 -1.44
CA LEU A 269 7.93 10.50 -1.98
C LEU A 269 9.01 11.33 -1.28
N GLY A 270 8.75 12.62 -1.04
CA GLY A 270 9.62 13.50 -0.26
C GLY A 270 9.85 12.97 1.16
N ILE A 271 8.79 12.53 1.85
CA ILE A 271 8.89 11.90 3.18
C ILE A 271 9.74 10.62 3.12
N GLY A 272 9.56 9.79 2.09
CA GLY A 272 10.30 8.53 1.96
C GLY A 272 11.79 8.78 1.74
N VAL A 273 12.13 9.76 0.89
CA VAL A 273 13.52 10.10 0.57
C VAL A 273 14.20 10.88 1.70
N LEU A 274 13.56 11.92 2.21
CA LEU A 274 14.18 12.89 3.12
C LEU A 274 14.12 12.47 4.59
N LEU A 275 13.10 11.69 4.97
CA LEU A 275 12.89 11.20 6.33
C LEU A 275 13.15 9.69 6.48
N GLY A 276 13.53 9.00 5.39
CA GLY A 276 13.77 7.55 5.40
C GLY A 276 12.53 6.69 5.66
N LEU A 277 11.32 7.27 5.61
CA LEU A 277 10.06 6.62 5.98
C LEU A 277 9.38 5.89 4.79
N TRP A 278 10.14 5.04 4.08
CA TRP A 278 9.64 4.38 2.87
C TRP A 278 8.39 3.52 3.05
N PRO A 279 8.29 2.63 4.06
CA PRO A 279 7.07 1.83 4.26
C PRO A 279 5.83 2.69 4.48
N PHE A 280 5.94 3.76 5.26
CA PHE A 280 4.87 4.74 5.48
C PHE A 280 4.45 5.41 4.17
N SER A 281 5.43 5.95 3.44
CA SER A 281 5.17 6.65 2.17
C SER A 281 4.51 5.75 1.13
N LEU A 282 4.99 4.52 0.98
CA LEU A 282 4.39 3.55 0.06
C LEU A 282 2.97 3.17 0.49
N ALA A 283 2.72 3.00 1.80
CA ALA A 283 1.38 2.72 2.31
C ALA A 283 0.38 3.85 1.98
N MET A 284 0.79 5.10 2.18
CA MET A 284 -0.03 6.27 1.88
C MET A 284 -0.27 6.43 0.38
N ILE A 285 0.78 6.34 -0.44
CA ILE A 285 0.68 6.41 -1.91
C ILE A 285 -0.28 5.33 -2.43
N ALA A 286 -0.16 4.10 -1.96
CA ALA A 286 -1.04 3.00 -2.35
C ALA A 286 -2.50 3.25 -2.03
N LEU A 287 -2.80 3.82 -0.86
CA LEU A 287 -4.16 4.16 -0.47
C LEU A 287 -4.70 5.37 -1.27
N ASP A 288 -3.87 6.38 -1.55
CA ASP A 288 -4.24 7.52 -2.39
C ASP A 288 -4.66 7.08 -3.81
N MET A 289 -4.06 6.00 -4.34
CA MET A 289 -4.46 5.42 -5.64
C MET A 289 -5.94 4.97 -5.68
N LEU A 290 -6.57 4.70 -4.52
CA LEU A 290 -8.00 4.35 -4.47
C LEU A 290 -8.91 5.52 -4.86
N PHE A 291 -8.43 6.75 -4.84
CA PHE A 291 -9.19 7.91 -5.34
C PHE A 291 -9.07 8.10 -6.87
N ILE A 292 -8.22 7.30 -7.54
CA ILE A 292 -8.11 7.26 -8.99
C ILE A 292 -9.16 6.28 -9.54
N ARG A 293 -10.09 6.82 -10.33
CA ARG A 293 -11.16 6.04 -10.98
C ARG A 293 -10.60 5.10 -12.05
N ASP A 294 -11.20 3.93 -12.22
CA ASP A 294 -10.85 2.96 -13.28
C ASP A 294 -10.85 3.57 -14.70
N LYS A 295 -11.76 4.52 -14.97
CA LYS A 295 -11.80 5.25 -16.26
C LYS A 295 -10.51 6.02 -16.53
N THR A 296 -9.88 6.58 -15.49
CA THR A 296 -8.59 7.27 -15.61
C THR A 296 -7.50 6.27 -15.98
N TRP A 297 -7.44 5.13 -15.29
CA TRP A 297 -6.47 4.07 -15.60
C TRP A 297 -6.59 3.56 -17.04
N THR A 298 -7.81 3.30 -17.50
CA THR A 298 -8.04 2.84 -18.88
C THR A 298 -7.65 3.89 -19.92
N ARG A 299 -7.88 5.17 -19.66
CA ARG A 299 -7.41 6.26 -20.54
C ARG A 299 -5.89 6.36 -20.57
N THR A 300 -5.24 6.25 -19.43
CA THR A 300 -3.77 6.25 -19.34
C THR A 300 -3.17 5.06 -20.08
N GLU A 301 -3.74 3.86 -19.92
CA GLU A 301 -3.31 2.67 -20.68
C GLU A 301 -3.49 2.85 -22.19
N ALA A 302 -4.63 3.39 -22.63
CA ALA A 302 -4.87 3.67 -24.04
C ALA A 302 -3.85 4.70 -24.60
N PHE A 303 -3.58 5.76 -23.85
CA PHE A 303 -2.58 6.77 -24.22
C PHE A 303 -1.16 6.16 -24.33
N LEU A 304 -0.77 5.32 -23.38
CA LEU A 304 0.52 4.62 -23.40
C LEU A 304 0.63 3.64 -24.57
N GLN A 305 -0.48 3.03 -25.01
CA GLN A 305 -0.52 2.13 -26.16
C GLN A 305 -0.55 2.87 -27.49
N SER A 306 -1.16 4.05 -27.56
CA SER A 306 -1.17 4.87 -28.77
C SER A 306 0.16 5.58 -29.04
N ASN A 307 1.09 5.58 -28.08
CA ASN A 307 2.37 6.26 -28.21
C ASN A 307 3.42 5.32 -28.86
N PRO A 308 3.83 5.56 -30.13
CA PRO A 308 4.60 4.60 -30.92
C PRO A 308 5.98 4.26 -30.33
N THR A 309 6.58 5.18 -29.57
CA THR A 309 7.85 4.94 -28.87
C THR A 309 7.71 3.92 -27.74
N ILE A 310 6.60 3.92 -27.02
CA ILE A 310 6.33 2.99 -25.92
C ILE A 310 5.86 1.63 -26.45
N ASP A 311 5.03 1.62 -27.51
CA ASP A 311 4.53 0.37 -28.09
C ASP A 311 5.65 -0.44 -28.77
N SER A 312 6.56 0.21 -29.49
CA SER A 312 7.73 -0.46 -30.09
C SER A 312 8.63 -1.14 -29.04
N GLY A 313 8.83 -0.51 -27.88
CA GLY A 313 9.53 -1.11 -26.75
C GLY A 313 8.82 -2.36 -26.22
N ARG A 314 7.49 -2.31 -26.07
CA ARG A 314 6.70 -3.47 -25.63
C ARG A 314 6.73 -4.62 -26.65
N GLN A 315 6.66 -4.31 -27.95
CA GLN A 315 6.73 -5.33 -29.00
C GLN A 315 8.10 -6.03 -29.01
N LYS A 316 9.20 -5.29 -28.86
CA LYS A 316 10.55 -5.86 -28.73
C LYS A 316 10.69 -6.80 -27.53
N VAL A 317 10.15 -6.42 -26.37
CA VAL A 317 10.19 -7.28 -25.18
C VAL A 317 9.34 -8.55 -25.39
N ARG A 318 8.18 -8.43 -26.06
CA ARG A 318 7.34 -9.59 -26.39
C ARG A 318 8.00 -10.54 -27.37
N SER A 319 8.66 -10.03 -28.42
CA SER A 319 9.37 -10.86 -29.40
C SER A 319 10.56 -11.56 -28.74
N TRP A 320 11.32 -10.86 -27.90
CA TRP A 320 12.42 -11.44 -27.15
C TRP A 320 11.96 -12.56 -26.19
N MET A 321 10.87 -12.34 -25.44
CA MET A 321 10.27 -13.38 -24.59
C MET A 321 9.73 -14.58 -25.38
N ALA A 322 9.17 -14.36 -26.58
CA ALA A 322 8.73 -15.44 -27.45
C ALA A 322 9.91 -16.27 -27.95
N HIS A 323 11.01 -15.61 -28.31
CA HIS A 323 12.24 -16.26 -28.76
C HIS A 323 12.91 -17.08 -27.65
N LEU A 324 12.95 -16.56 -26.42
CA LEU A 324 13.41 -17.32 -25.25
C LEU A 324 12.59 -18.57 -25.00
N LYS A 325 11.26 -18.48 -25.10
CA LYS A 325 10.39 -19.65 -24.95
C LYS A 325 10.59 -20.68 -26.05
N SER A 326 10.79 -20.25 -27.29
CA SER A 326 11.06 -21.18 -28.39
C SER A 326 12.42 -21.86 -28.25
N ASN A 327 13.41 -21.21 -27.64
CA ASN A 327 14.73 -21.80 -27.43
C ASN A 327 14.79 -22.71 -26.19
N VAL A 328 14.09 -22.35 -25.11
CA VAL A 328 13.97 -23.20 -23.91
C VAL A 328 13.13 -24.46 -24.18
N MET A 329 12.18 -24.44 -25.11
CA MET A 329 11.45 -25.65 -25.54
C MET A 329 12.16 -26.44 -26.66
N LYS A 330 13.38 -26.04 -27.04
CA LYS A 330 14.23 -26.72 -28.04
C LYS A 330 15.45 -27.40 -27.41
N GLU A 331 15.49 -27.59 -26.09
CA GLU A 331 16.44 -28.55 -25.51
C GLU A 331 16.00 -29.98 -25.86
N PRO A 332 16.88 -30.84 -26.39
CA PRO A 332 16.48 -32.12 -26.94
C PRO A 332 16.25 -33.14 -25.83
N THR A 333 15.10 -33.79 -25.84
CA THR A 333 14.97 -35.18 -25.39
C THR A 333 15.83 -36.07 -26.28
N THR A 334 17.14 -36.09 -26.05
CA THR A 334 18.06 -37.16 -26.50
C THR A 334 19.22 -37.27 -25.53
N MET A 335 19.05 -38.07 -24.47
CA MET A 335 19.77 -39.32 -24.23
C MET A 335 19.19 -40.03 -23.00
#